data_AF-A0A926G6C2-F1
#
_entry.id   AF-A0A926G6C2-F1
#
_cell.length_a   1.000
_cell.length_b   1.000
_cell.length_c   1.000
_cell.angle_alpha   90.00
_cell.angle_beta   90.00
_cell.angle_gamma   90.00
#
_symmetry.space_group_name_H-M   'P 1'
#
loop_
_entity.id
_entity.type
_entity.pdbx_description
1 polymer ?
#
loop_
_entity_poly.entity_id
_entity_poly.type
_entity_poly.pdbx_seq_one_letter_code
_entity_poly.pdbx_strand_id
1 'polypeptide(L)'
;MVTLTLTVEDAKALWSAAADRALAAPGMTIADVLDTIGPREDPSIIDCITMLTAPTAIPGCALEAFDVRDEPVPAQVVHLLPVQERGAPLLPAANG
;
A
#
# COMPACT_ATOMS: atom_id res chain seq x y z
N MET A 1 10.16 -13.63 -20.26
CA MET A 1 9.49 -12.63 -19.42
C MET A 1 9.13 -13.27 -18.10
N VAL A 2 9.55 -12.69 -16.98
CA VAL A 2 9.26 -13.18 -15.62
C VAL A 2 8.45 -12.09 -14.92
N THR A 3 7.41 -12.48 -14.18
CA THR A 3 6.55 -11.56 -13.41
C THR A 3 6.57 -12.00 -11.94
N LEU A 4 6.73 -11.04 -11.03
CA LEU A 4 6.71 -11.25 -9.58
C LEU A 4 5.54 -10.46 -8.99
N THR A 5 4.83 -11.07 -8.03
CA THR A 5 3.79 -10.40 -7.24
C THR A 5 4.24 -10.38 -5.79
N LEU A 6 4.13 -9.22 -5.14
CA LEU A 6 4.61 -8.99 -3.78
C LEU A 6 3.44 -8.52 -2.92
N THR A 7 3.36 -9.05 -1.71
CA THR A 7 2.47 -8.54 -0.65
C THR A 7 3.31 -7.78 0.35
N VAL A 8 2.90 -6.55 0.68
CA VAL A 8 3.57 -5.77 1.72
C VAL A 8 2.93 -6.08 3.07
N GLU A 9 3.69 -6.75 3.94
CA GLU A 9 3.24 -7.15 5.27
C GLU A 9 3.55 -6.07 6.33
N ASP A 10 4.65 -5.33 6.16
CA ASP A 10 5.06 -4.24 7.07
C ASP A 10 5.59 -3.04 6.26
N ALA A 11 4.74 -2.02 6.12
CA ALA A 11 5.07 -0.80 5.41
C ALA A 11 6.19 0.01 6.08
N LYS A 12 6.33 -0.04 7.41
CA LYS A 12 7.34 0.73 8.14
C LYS A 12 8.72 0.09 8.03
N ALA A 13 8.78 -1.24 8.04
CA ALA A 13 10.01 -1.98 7.77
C ALA A 13 10.47 -1.75 6.33
N LEU A 14 9.54 -1.80 5.36
CA LEU A 14 9.80 -1.50 3.96
C LEU A 14 10.37 -0.08 3.78
N TRP A 15 9.71 0.92 4.37
CA TRP A 15 10.17 2.30 4.33
C TRP A 15 11.57 2.47 4.91
N SER A 16 11.86 1.82 6.05
CA SER A 16 13.18 1.93 6.71
C SER A 16 14.28 1.40 5.79
N ALA A 17 14.06 0.24 5.16
CA ALA A 17 15.03 -0.34 4.22
C ALA A 17 15.24 0.56 3.00
N ALA A 18 14.16 1.14 2.45
CA ALA A 18 14.25 2.05 1.31
C ALA A 18 15.00 3.35 1.65
N ALA A 19 14.71 3.94 2.83
CA ALA A 19 15.41 5.11 3.34
C ALA A 19 16.90 4.84 3.56
N ASP A 20 17.25 3.71 4.19
CA ASP A 20 18.65 3.31 4.40
C ASP A 20 19.41 3.18 3.07
N ARG A 21 18.78 2.57 2.07
CA ARG A 21 19.36 2.45 0.72
C ARG A 21 19.55 3.81 0.05
N ALA A 22 18.58 4.69 0.16
CA ALA A 22 18.66 6.03 -0.42
C ALA A 22 19.75 6.87 0.25
N LEU A 23 19.83 6.85 1.59
CA LEU A 23 20.84 7.58 2.36
C LEU A 23 22.26 7.04 2.19
N ALA A 24 22.42 5.79 1.75
CA ALA A 24 23.72 5.25 1.36
C ALA A 24 24.26 5.89 0.07
N ALA A 25 23.42 6.55 -0.73
CA ALA A 25 23.85 7.26 -1.93
C ALA A 25 24.56 8.58 -1.56
N PRO A 26 25.72 8.88 -2.17
CA PRO A 26 26.45 10.12 -1.88
C PRO A 26 25.60 11.37 -2.16
N GLY A 27 25.50 12.27 -1.18
CA GLY A 27 24.80 13.54 -1.32
C GLY A 27 23.29 13.48 -1.10
N MET A 28 22.72 12.30 -0.81
CA MET A 28 21.30 12.18 -0.46
C MET A 28 21.02 12.72 0.94
N THR A 29 19.98 13.51 1.11
CA THR A 29 19.53 13.99 2.42
C THR A 29 18.23 13.33 2.84
N ILE A 30 17.89 13.44 4.12
CA ILE A 30 16.59 12.96 4.61
C ILE A 30 15.40 13.68 3.97
N ALA A 31 15.56 14.96 3.58
CA ALA A 31 14.52 15.69 2.89
C ALA A 31 14.23 15.06 1.52
N ASP A 32 15.29 14.73 0.77
CA ASP A 32 15.13 14.09 -0.54
C ASP A 32 14.50 12.69 -0.43
N VAL A 33 14.81 11.95 0.64
CA VAL A 33 14.14 10.67 0.94
C VAL A 33 12.64 10.89 1.16
N LEU A 34 12.26 11.84 1.99
CA LEU A 34 10.86 12.14 2.28
C LEU A 34 10.10 12.61 1.03
N ASP A 35 10.74 13.40 0.17
CA ASP A 35 10.17 13.86 -1.10
C ASP A 35 9.99 12.71 -2.11
N THR A 36 10.83 11.67 -2.02
CA THR A 36 10.81 10.53 -2.96
C THR A 36 9.89 9.40 -2.52
N ILE A 37 9.98 8.96 -1.25
CA ILE A 37 9.25 7.78 -0.76
C ILE A 37 8.18 8.11 0.29
N GLY A 38 7.90 9.39 0.50
CA GLY A 38 6.93 9.86 1.49
C GLY A 38 7.41 9.73 2.94
N PRO A 39 6.62 10.24 3.91
CA PRO A 39 6.90 10.08 5.33
C PRO A 39 6.73 8.63 5.79
N ARG A 40 7.39 8.25 6.89
CA ARG A 40 7.33 6.88 7.45
C ARG A 40 5.90 6.48 7.87
N GLU A 41 5.11 7.45 8.31
CA GLU A 41 3.73 7.28 8.75
C GLU A 41 2.77 7.03 7.59
N ASP A 42 3.10 7.52 6.39
CA ASP A 42 2.33 7.37 5.16
C ASP A 42 3.27 7.16 3.96
N PRO A 43 3.90 5.97 3.87
CA PRO A 43 4.95 5.71 2.90
C PRO A 43 4.39 5.48 1.50
N SER A 44 5.08 5.99 0.48
CA SER A 44 4.84 5.58 -0.90
C SER A 44 5.38 4.16 -1.12
N ILE A 45 4.46 3.18 -1.13
CA ILE A 45 4.81 1.76 -1.26
C ILE A 45 5.49 1.46 -2.60
N ILE A 46 4.99 2.03 -3.69
CA ILE A 46 5.53 1.81 -5.03
C ILE A 46 6.97 2.34 -5.10
N ASP A 47 7.22 3.54 -4.59
CA ASP A 47 8.55 4.14 -4.63
C ASP A 47 9.54 3.41 -3.70
N CYS A 48 9.07 2.96 -2.53
CA CYS A 48 9.87 2.11 -1.65
C CYS A 48 10.31 0.80 -2.34
N ILE A 49 9.38 0.09 -2.99
CA ILE A 49 9.70 -1.15 -3.71
C ILE A 49 10.63 -0.86 -4.89
N THR A 50 10.36 0.18 -5.66
CA THR A 50 11.18 0.60 -6.80
C THR A 50 12.63 0.86 -6.37
N MET A 51 12.82 1.63 -5.29
CA MET A 51 14.13 1.92 -4.72
C MET A 51 14.90 0.65 -4.35
N LEU A 52 14.22 -0.35 -3.78
CA LEU A 52 14.85 -1.57 -3.28
C LEU A 52 15.07 -2.63 -4.36
N THR A 53 14.21 -2.69 -5.36
CA THR A 53 14.12 -3.83 -6.31
C THR A 53 14.59 -3.50 -7.72
N ALA A 54 15.05 -2.27 -7.98
CA ALA A 54 15.67 -1.91 -9.25
C ALA A 54 16.71 -2.98 -9.66
N PRO A 55 16.48 -3.68 -10.79
CA PRO A 55 17.26 -4.87 -11.12
C PRO A 55 18.68 -4.50 -11.53
N THR A 56 19.65 -5.26 -11.04
CA THR A 56 21.00 -5.23 -11.58
C THR A 56 21.06 -5.98 -12.91
N ALA A 57 22.04 -5.66 -13.76
CA ALA A 57 22.23 -6.35 -15.03
C ALA A 57 22.43 -7.85 -14.80
N ILE A 58 21.62 -8.68 -15.46
CA ILE A 58 21.71 -10.14 -15.39
C ILE A 58 22.48 -10.63 -16.63
N PRO A 59 23.60 -11.35 -16.48
CA PRO A 59 24.36 -11.88 -17.63
C PRO A 59 23.48 -12.72 -18.57
N GLY A 60 23.55 -12.41 -19.86
CA GLY A 60 22.72 -13.07 -20.88
C GLY A 60 21.30 -12.53 -21.02
N CYS A 61 20.91 -11.53 -20.23
CA CYS A 61 19.61 -10.85 -20.36
C CYS A 61 19.80 -9.39 -20.78
N ALA A 62 18.89 -8.90 -21.62
CA ALA A 62 18.69 -7.48 -21.82
C ALA A 62 17.59 -7.00 -20.86
N LEU A 63 17.83 -5.88 -20.16
CA LEU A 63 16.79 -5.22 -19.38
C LEU A 63 16.01 -4.30 -20.32
N GLU A 64 14.83 -4.74 -20.73
CA GLU A 64 13.97 -3.96 -21.62
C GLU A 64 13.05 -3.00 -20.84
N ALA A 65 12.50 -3.45 -19.71
CA ALA A 65 11.61 -2.66 -18.87
C ALA A 65 11.64 -3.13 -17.41
N PHE A 66 11.36 -2.20 -16.49
CA PHE A 66 11.13 -2.44 -15.08
C PHE A 66 9.98 -1.52 -14.62
N ASP A 67 8.91 -2.13 -14.12
CA ASP A 67 7.68 -1.43 -13.72
C ASP A 67 7.18 -2.04 -12.41
N VAL A 68 6.87 -1.17 -11.45
CA VAL A 68 6.22 -1.50 -10.18
C VAL A 68 4.87 -0.80 -10.17
N ARG A 69 3.81 -1.59 -10.07
CA ARG A 69 2.43 -1.11 -10.10
C ARG A 69 1.65 -1.74 -8.96
N ASP A 70 0.69 -0.98 -8.43
CA ASP A 70 -0.31 -1.59 -7.56
C ASP A 70 -1.23 -2.48 -8.40
N GLU A 71 -1.60 -3.63 -7.84
CA GLU A 71 -2.72 -4.38 -8.36
C GLU A 71 -3.98 -3.83 -7.69
N PRO A 72 -4.89 -3.18 -8.44
CA PRO A 72 -6.08 -2.62 -7.84
C PRO A 72 -6.91 -3.75 -7.25
N VAL A 73 -7.08 -3.74 -5.93
CA VAL A 73 -7.94 -4.71 -5.27
C VAL A 73 -9.36 -4.48 -5.81
N PRO A 74 -10.03 -5.48 -6.40
CA PRO A 74 -11.38 -5.29 -6.90
C PRO A 74 -12.26 -4.86 -5.74
N ALA A 75 -12.92 -3.71 -5.87
CA ALA A 75 -13.78 -3.15 -4.84
C ALA A 75 -14.86 -4.18 -4.48
N GLN A 76 -14.74 -4.76 -3.29
CA GLN A 76 -15.81 -5.60 -2.75
C GLN A 76 -16.97 -4.67 -2.42
N VAL A 77 -18.06 -4.77 -3.18
CA VAL A 77 -19.30 -4.03 -2.91
C VAL A 77 -19.82 -4.49 -1.55
N VAL A 78 -19.55 -3.70 -0.52
CA VAL A 78 -20.15 -3.90 0.81
C VAL A 78 -21.64 -3.59 0.66
N HIS A 79 -22.46 -4.64 0.54
CA HIS A 79 -23.91 -4.50 0.66
C HIS A 79 -24.24 -4.11 2.10
N LEU A 80 -24.39 -2.80 2.33
CA LEU A 80 -24.99 -2.27 3.55
C LEU A 80 -26.45 -2.75 3.58
N LEU A 81 -26.73 -3.78 4.36
CA LEU A 81 -28.11 -4.17 4.65
C LEU A 81 -28.78 -3.04 5.43
N PRO A 82 -30.02 -2.63 5.09
CA PRO A 82 -30.71 -1.58 5.81
C PRO A 82 -30.94 -2.02 7.26
N VAL A 83 -30.64 -1.11 8.20
CA VAL A 83 -30.88 -1.31 9.63
C VAL A 83 -32.35 -1.69 9.83
N GLN A 84 -32.62 -2.88 10.38
CA GLN A 84 -33.98 -3.29 10.69
C GLN A 84 -34.40 -2.53 11.95
N GLU A 85 -35.21 -1.49 11.79
CA GLU A 85 -35.90 -0.77 12.86
C GLU A 85 -36.70 -1.79 13.70
N ARG A 86 -36.21 -2.17 14.88
CA ARG A 86 -36.95 -3.04 15.81
C ARG A 86 -38.23 -2.31 16.21
N GLY A 87 -39.36 -2.80 15.69
CA GLY A 87 -40.69 -2.26 15.97
C GLY A 87 -40.93 -2.09 17.48
N ALA A 88 -41.36 -0.89 17.86
CA ALA A 88 -41.77 -0.59 19.23
C ALA A 88 -42.99 -1.45 19.64
N PRO A 89 -43.05 -1.95 20.89
CA PRO A 89 -44.21 -2.68 21.36
C PRO A 89 -45.42 -1.74 21.54
N LEU A 90 -46.54 -2.09 20.89
CA LEU A 90 -47.84 -1.43 21.08
C LEU A 90 -48.35 -1.70 22.50
N LEU A 91 -48.56 -0.64 23.28
CA LEU A 91 -49.23 -0.71 24.59
C LEU A 91 -50.74 -0.97 24.39
N PRO A 92 -51.38 -1.83 25.21
CA PRO A 92 -52.82 -2.05 25.12
C PRO A 92 -53.61 -0.85 25.64
N ALA A 93 -54.67 -0.50 24.93
CA ALA A 93 -55.62 0.55 25.30
C ALA A 93 -56.38 0.17 26.58
N ALA A 94 -56.43 1.09 27.54
CA ALA A 94 -57.26 0.99 28.73
C ALA A 94 -58.74 1.17 28.34
N ASN A 95 -59.57 0.16 28.63
CA ASN A 95 -61.02 0.30 28.59
C ASN A 95 -61.50 0.82 29.95
N GLY A 96 -62.39 1.82 29.90
CA GLY A 96 -63.08 2.39 31.05
C GLY A 96 -64.30 1.59 31.51
#